data_AF-A0A8S0FHB2-F1
#
_entry.id   AF-A0A8S0FHB2-F1
#
_cell.length_a   1.000
_cell.length_b   1.000
_cell.length_c   1.000
_cell.angle_alpha   90.00
_cell.angle_beta   90.00
_cell.angle_gamma   90.00
#
_symmetry.space_group_name_H-M   'P 1'
#
loop_
_entity.id
_entity.type
_entity.pdbx_description
1 polymer ?
#
loop_
_entity_poly.entity_id
_entity_poly.type
_entity_poly.pdbx_seq_one_letter_code
_entity_poly.pdbx_strand_id
1 'polypeptide(L)' 'MLYIFDLGNVIVDIDFNRVLGAWSDLTRVPLATLKKSFHMGEAFHQHERGEISDEAFAEALRYA' A
#
# COMPACT_ATOMS: atom_id res chain seq x y z
N MET A 1 8.06 -21.46 25.78
CA MET A 1 7.06 -21.49 24.69
C MET A 1 7.27 -20.24 23.85
N LEU A 2 7.38 -20.35 22.53
CA LEU A 2 7.52 -19.21 21.62
C LEU A 2 6.18 -18.96 20.92
N TYR A 3 5.72 -17.72 20.92
CA TYR A 3 4.53 -17.29 20.19
C TYR A 3 4.92 -16.25 19.15
N ILE A 4 4.44 -16.42 17.93
CA ILE A 4 4.67 -15.52 16.81
C ILE A 4 3.29 -15.06 16.34
N PHE A 5 3.12 -13.75 16.23
CA PHE A 5 1.91 -13.13 15.73
C PHE A 5 2.27 -12.23 14.56
N ASP A 6 1.46 -12.29 13.51
CA ASP A 6 1.48 -11.28 12.45
C ASP A 6 0.92 -9.95 13.00
N LEU A 7 1.23 -8.85 12.31
CA LEU A 7 0.81 -7.52 12.73
C LEU A 7 -0.54 -7.16 12.10
N GLY A 8 -0.59 -7.13 10.77
CA GLY A 8 -1.72 -6.62 10.00
C GLY A 8 -2.92 -7.54 10.04
N ASN A 9 -4.08 -7.02 10.42
CA ASN A 9 -5.33 -7.75 10.62
C ASN A 9 -5.24 -8.93 11.62
N VAL A 10 -4.21 -8.94 12.47
CA VAL A 10 -4.07 -9.86 13.61
C VAL A 10 -3.97 -9.08 14.91
N ILE A 11 -3.01 -8.17 15.03
CA ILE A 11 -2.87 -7.29 16.21
C ILE A 11 -3.55 -5.94 15.96
N VAL A 12 -3.50 -5.43 14.73
CA VAL A 12 -4.09 -4.15 14.34
C VAL A 12 -4.90 -4.27 13.06
N ASP A 13 -6.05 -3.60 13.01
CA ASP A 13 -6.86 -3.53 11.79
C ASP A 13 -6.17 -2.64 10.73
N ILE A 14 -5.99 -3.17 9.52
CA ILE A 14 -5.38 -2.45 8.39
C ILE A 14 -6.38 -2.31 7.24
N ASP A 15 -6.57 -1.08 6.78
CA ASP A 15 -7.45 -0.76 5.64
C ASP A 15 -6.79 0.23 4.65
N PHE A 16 -6.29 -0.29 3.53
CA PHE A 16 -5.70 0.50 2.45
C PHE A 16 -6.72 1.37 1.71
N ASN A 17 -8.02 1.12 1.81
CA ASN A 17 -9.02 1.99 1.20
C ASN A 17 -8.98 3.40 1.79
N ARG A 18 -8.56 3.54 3.05
CA ARG A 18 -8.36 4.84 3.70
C ARG A 18 -7.21 5.62 3.08
N VAL A 19 -6.12 4.94 2.73
CA VAL A 19 -4.97 5.55 2.03
C VAL A 19 -5.41 6.06 0.66
N LEU A 20 -6.06 5.20 -0.13
CA LEU A 20 -6.58 5.58 -1.45
C LEU A 20 -7.61 6.72 -1.35
N GLY A 21 -8.43 6.75 -0.29
CA GLY A 21 -9.36 7.84 -0.01
C GLY A 21 -8.65 9.18 0.22
N ALA A 22 -7.58 9.19 1.00
CA ALA A 22 -6.77 10.39 1.23
C ALA A 22 -6.12 10.90 -0.07
N TRP A 23 -5.57 10.00 -0.89
CA TRP A 23 -5.02 10.36 -2.20
C TRP A 23 -6.09 10.87 -3.17
N SER A 24 -7.28 10.25 -3.17
CA SER A 24 -8.42 10.69 -3.97
C SER A 24 -8.83 12.12 -3.61
N ASP A 25 -8.92 12.45 -2.32
CA ASP A 25 -9.29 13.80 -1.88
C ASP A 25 -8.24 14.85 -2.28
N LEU A 26 -6.95 14.53 -2.12
CA LEU A 26 -5.85 15.44 -2.46
C LEU A 26 -5.71 15.69 -3.97
N THR A 27 -5.81 14.62 -4.77
CA THR A 27 -5.55 14.67 -6.23
C THR A 27 -6.81 14.91 -7.06
N ARG A 28 -8.00 14.78 -6.44
CA ARG A 28 -9.31 14.79 -7.11
C ARG A 28 -9.51 13.67 -8.13
N VAL A 29 -8.64 12.66 -8.14
CA VAL A 29 -8.86 11.42 -8.91
C VAL A 29 -9.92 10.58 -8.21
N PRO A 30 -10.94 10.05 -8.90
CA PRO A 30 -11.97 9.24 -8.25
C PRO A 30 -11.39 8.01 -7.55
N LEU A 31 -11.82 7.76 -6.31
CA LEU A 31 -11.39 6.62 -5.51
C LEU A 31 -11.56 5.29 -6.25
N ALA A 32 -12.64 5.12 -7.01
CA ALA A 32 -12.87 3.91 -7.80
C ALA A 32 -11.81 3.70 -8.89
N THR A 33 -11.23 4.77 -9.44
CA THR A 33 -10.13 4.71 -10.40
C THR A 33 -8.85 4.25 -9.70
N LEU A 34 -8.51 4.87 -8.57
CA LEU A 34 -7.33 4.47 -7.78
C LEU A 34 -7.43 3.02 -7.30
N LYS A 35 -8.62 2.57 -6.86
CA LYS A 35 -8.83 1.17 -6.46
C LYS A 35 -8.65 0.17 -7.61
N LYS A 36 -8.93 0.58 -8.85
CA LYS A 36 -8.77 -0.29 -10.02
C LYS A 36 -7.31 -0.44 -10.43
N SER A 37 -6.50 0.58 -10.19
CA SER A 37 -5.11 0.67 -10.61
C SER A 37 -4.13 0.21 -9.51
N PHE A 38 -4.58 0.31 -8.25
CA PHE A 38 -3.82 -0.16 -7.10
C PHE A 38 -3.74 -1.70 -7.04
N HIS A 39 -2.54 -2.22 -7.31
CA HIS A 39 -2.24 -3.64 -7.26
C HIS A 39 -1.05 -3.93 -6.35
N MET A 40 -1.17 -5.00 -5.55
CA MET A 40 -0.06 -5.59 -4.79
C MET A 40 0.86 -6.33 -5.75
N GLY A 41 1.72 -5.59 -6.45
CA GLY A 41 2.66 -6.09 -7.45
C GLY A 41 4.08 -6.20 -6.91
N GLU A 42 5.04 -6.39 -7.83
CA GLU A 42 6.44 -6.62 -7.45
C GLU A 42 7.07 -5.47 -6.66
N ALA A 43 6.66 -4.22 -6.92
CA ALA A 43 7.13 -3.07 -6.16
C ALA A 43 6.81 -3.19 -4.64
N PHE A 44 5.67 -3.78 -4.26
CA PHE A 44 5.35 -4.04 -2.86
C PHE A 44 6.30 -5.06 -2.25
N HIS A 45 6.50 -6.19 -2.94
CA HIS A 45 7.38 -7.23 -2.43
C HIS A 45 8.83 -6.74 -2.27
N GLN A 46 9.34 -5.99 -3.26
CA GLN A 46 10.67 -5.40 -3.20
C GLN A 46 10.80 -4.41 -2.05
N HIS A 47 9.80 -3.55 -1.84
CA HIS A 47 9.80 -2.58 -0.76
C HIS A 47 9.74 -3.26 0.62
N GLU A 48 8.88 -4.26 0.80
CA GLU A 48 8.76 -5.02 2.05
C GLU A 48 10.04 -5.81 2.39
N ARG A 49 10.81 -6.24 1.38
CA ARG A 49 12.13 -6.87 1.55
C ARG A 49 13.29 -5.87 1.71
N GLY A 50 13.03 -4.57 1.58
CA GLY A 50 14.06 -3.52 1.66
C GLY A 50 14.97 -3.43 0.43
N GLU A 51 14.50 -3.89 -0.73
CA GLU A 51 15.25 -3.92 -1.99
C GLU A 51 15.18 -2.59 -2.76
N ILE A 52 14.16 -1.77 -2.50
CA ILE A 52 13.98 -0.43 -3.06
C ILE A 52 13.66 0.58 -1.95
N SER A 53 14.04 1.84 -2.16
CA SER A 53 13.76 2.92 -1.20
C SER A 53 12.28 3.31 -1.20
N ASP A 54 11.88 4.04 -0.16
CA ASP A 54 10.54 4.60 -0.01
C ASP A 54 10.17 5.47 -1.23
N GLU A 55 11.11 6.28 -1.73
CA GLU A 55 10.89 7.15 -2.90
C GLU A 55 10.70 6.34 -4.19
N ALA A 56 11.51 5.29 -4.38
CA ALA A 56 11.40 4.42 -5.54
C ALA A 56 10.06 3.65 -5.54
N PHE A 57 9.61 3.21 -4.36
CA PHE A 57 8.30 2.59 -4.20
C PHE A 57 7.16 3.57 -4.51
N ALA A 58 7.22 4.79 -3.98
CA ALA A 58 6.22 5.82 -4.26
C ALA A 58 6.14 6.18 -5.75
N GLU A 59 7.29 6.22 -6.44
CA GLU A 59 7.34 6.44 -7.89
C GLU A 59 6.71 5.28 -8.67
N ALA A 60 6.98 4.03 -8.27
CA ALA A 60 6.37 2.85 -8.89
C ALA A 60 4.84 2.83 -8.75
N LEU A 61 4.31 3.29 -7.61
CA LEU A 61 2.86 3.39 -7.37
C LEU A 61 2.19 4.52 -8.15
N ARG A 62 2.93 5.57 -8.54
CA ARG A 62 2.35 6.73 -9.23
C ARG A 62 1.70 6.38 -10.56
N TYR A 63 2.22 5.36 -11.25
CA TYR A 63 1.75 4.92 -12.55
C TYR A 63 0.95 3.62 -12.51
N ALA A 64 0.74 3.06 -11.30
CA ALA A 64 -0.01 1.83 -11.09
C ALA A 64 -1.51 2.06 -11.28
#